data_AF-A0A6N6WNA1-F1
#
_entry.id   AF-A0A6N6WNA1-F1
#
_cell.length_a   1.000
_cell.length_b   1.000
_cell.length_c   1.000
_cell.angle_alpha   90.00
_cell.angle_beta   90.00
_cell.angle_gamma   90.00
#
_symmetry.space_group_name_H-M   'P 1'
#
loop_
_entity.id
_entity.type
_entity.pdbx_description
1 polymer ?
#
loop_
_entity_poly.entity_id
_entity_poly.type
_entity_poly.pdbx_seq_one_letter_code
_entity_poly.pdbx_strand_id
1 'polypeptide(L)'
;RAAELSGLTHSAISTIEQDKVSPAISTLQKLLKVYGLSLSEFFSEPEKPDEPQVVINQDDLIEMGSQGVSMKLVHNGNPNRTLAMIFETYQPGTTTGERIKHQGEEIGTVLEGEIVLTINGQDYHLVAGQSYAINTG
;
A
#
# COMPACT_ATOMS: atom_id res chain seq x y z
N ARG A 1 -2.21 -20.79 20.39
CA ARG A 1 -2.12 -22.01 19.53
C ARG A 1 -1.11 -21.83 18.40
N ALA A 2 -1.18 -20.77 17.57
CA ALA A 2 -0.20 -20.55 16.51
C ALA A 2 1.25 -20.40 17.03
N ALA A 3 1.45 -19.53 18.01
CA ALA A 3 2.72 -19.31 18.73
C ALA A 3 3.39 -20.61 19.20
N GLU A 4 2.60 -21.46 19.87
CA GLU A 4 3.05 -22.74 20.41
C GLU A 4 3.45 -23.73 19.31
N LEU A 5 2.66 -23.82 18.24
CA LEU A 5 2.93 -24.74 17.12
C LEU A 5 4.06 -24.25 16.20
N SER A 6 4.28 -22.94 16.09
CA SER A 6 5.35 -22.35 15.27
C SER A 6 6.67 -22.20 16.04
N GLY A 7 6.66 -22.35 17.37
CA GLY A 7 7.79 -22.05 18.24
C GLY A 7 8.14 -20.55 18.29
N LEU A 8 7.15 -19.68 18.09
CA LEU A 8 7.28 -18.22 18.13
C LEU A 8 6.55 -17.67 19.35
N THR A 9 6.99 -16.54 19.89
CA THR A 9 6.24 -15.87 20.96
C THR A 9 4.96 -15.24 20.40
N HIS A 10 3.93 -15.11 21.24
CA HIS A 10 2.73 -14.36 20.89
C HIS A 10 3.05 -12.91 20.48
N SER A 11 4.04 -12.29 21.14
CA SER A 11 4.51 -10.95 20.78
C SER A 11 5.09 -10.90 19.37
N ALA A 12 5.92 -11.88 18.98
CA ALA A 12 6.55 -11.92 17.66
C ALA A 12 5.51 -12.05 16.54
N ILE A 13 4.53 -12.95 16.70
CA ILE A 13 3.43 -13.10 15.74
C ILE A 13 2.64 -11.79 15.65
N SER A 14 2.28 -11.20 16.80
CA SER A 14 1.51 -9.96 16.82
C SER A 14 2.25 -8.79 16.14
N THR A 15 3.57 -8.69 16.29
CA THR A 15 4.35 -7.66 15.59
C THR A 15 4.47 -7.91 14.09
N ILE A 16 4.48 -9.17 13.66
CA ILE A 16 4.49 -9.52 12.24
C ILE A 16 3.13 -9.17 11.62
N GLU A 17 2.02 -9.53 12.27
CA GLU A 17 0.65 -9.27 11.78
C GLU A 17 0.27 -7.77 11.76
N GLN A 18 0.98 -6.95 12.53
CA GLN A 18 0.78 -5.49 12.56
C GLN A 18 1.74 -4.73 11.63
N ASP A 19 2.42 -5.44 10.72
CA ASP A 19 3.44 -4.90 9.81
C ASP A 19 4.56 -4.13 10.52
N LYS A 20 4.83 -4.43 11.80
CA LYS A 20 5.89 -3.78 12.58
C LYS A 20 7.27 -4.37 12.30
N VAL A 21 7.34 -5.62 11.86
CA VAL A 21 8.59 -6.33 11.56
C VAL A 21 8.38 -7.28 10.39
N SER A 22 9.21 -7.18 9.36
CA SER A 22 9.32 -8.23 8.32
C SER A 22 10.08 -9.44 8.88
N PRO A 23 9.47 -10.63 8.95
CA PRO A 23 10.14 -11.81 9.47
C PRO A 23 11.21 -12.32 8.49
N ALA A 24 12.22 -13.01 9.02
CA ALA A 24 13.09 -13.84 8.19
C ALA A 24 12.29 -14.96 7.52
N ILE A 25 12.70 -15.41 6.32
CA ILE A 25 12.04 -16.49 5.56
C ILE A 25 11.83 -17.75 6.41
N SER A 26 12.81 -18.12 7.22
CA SER A 26 12.73 -19.28 8.12
C SER A 26 11.67 -19.14 9.21
N THR A 27 11.41 -17.92 9.69
CA THR A 27 10.35 -17.60 10.65
C THR A 27 8.98 -17.67 9.97
N LEU A 28 8.85 -17.09 8.78
CA LEU A 28 7.62 -17.16 7.97
C LEU A 28 7.27 -18.61 7.64
N GLN A 29 8.25 -19.43 7.26
CA GLN A 29 8.05 -20.85 6.95
C GLN A 29 7.49 -21.64 8.14
N LYS A 30 7.97 -21.38 9.37
CA LYS A 30 7.45 -22.01 10.59
C LYS A 30 6.00 -21.63 10.84
N LEU A 31 5.66 -20.36 10.59
CA LEU A 31 4.30 -19.85 10.75
C LEU A 31 3.34 -20.46 9.72
N LEU A 32 3.71 -20.46 8.43
CA LEU A 32 2.91 -21.04 7.34
C LEU A 32 2.63 -22.53 7.53
N LYS A 33 3.60 -23.28 8.07
CA LYS A 33 3.42 -24.70 8.40
C LYS A 33 2.28 -24.94 9.40
N VAL A 34 2.05 -24.01 10.33
CA VAL A 34 0.92 -24.10 11.27
C VAL A 34 -0.42 -23.93 10.55
N TYR A 35 -0.45 -23.10 9.51
CA TYR A 35 -1.62 -22.87 8.66
C TYR A 35 -1.77 -23.90 7.53
N GLY A 36 -0.85 -24.87 7.41
CA GLY A 36 -0.88 -25.88 6.36
C GLY A 36 -0.52 -25.35 4.98
N LEU A 37 0.14 -24.18 4.89
CA LEU A 37 0.58 -23.55 3.64
C LEU A 37 2.08 -23.76 3.42
N SER A 38 2.47 -23.96 2.17
CA SER A 38 3.87 -23.88 1.74
C SER A 38 4.30 -22.44 1.45
N LEU A 39 5.62 -22.18 1.45
CA LEU A 39 6.15 -20.88 0.99
C LEU A 39 5.77 -20.60 -0.47
N SER A 40 5.75 -21.64 -1.31
CA SER A 40 5.36 -21.51 -2.72
C SER A 40 3.90 -21.11 -2.90
N GLU A 41 2.98 -21.66 -2.12
CA GLU A 41 1.56 -21.27 -2.14
C GLU A 41 1.33 -19.89 -1.52
N PHE A 42 2.15 -19.51 -0.53
CA PHE A 42 2.05 -18.18 0.05
C PHE A 42 2.52 -17.07 -0.91
N PHE A 43 3.56 -17.34 -1.70
CA PHE A 43 4.10 -16.41 -2.69
C PHE A 43 3.56 -16.62 -4.11
N SER A 44 2.64 -17.56 -4.33
CA SER A 44 2.05 -17.75 -5.64
C SER A 44 1.21 -16.52 -5.97
N GLU A 45 1.49 -15.88 -7.11
CA GLU A 45 0.60 -14.85 -7.63
C GLU A 45 -0.76 -15.49 -7.96
N PRO A 46 -1.88 -14.84 -7.62
CA PRO A 46 -3.18 -15.27 -8.12
C PRO A 46 -3.16 -15.32 -9.65
N GLU A 47 -3.97 -16.21 -10.23
CA GLU A 47 -4.08 -16.31 -11.70
C GLU A 47 -4.29 -14.91 -12.29
N LYS A 48 -3.36 -14.52 -13.16
CA LYS A 48 -3.46 -13.26 -13.88
C LYS A 48 -4.68 -13.35 -14.80
N PRO A 49 -5.55 -12.33 -14.84
CA PRO A 49 -6.59 -12.26 -15.85
C PRO A 49 -5.96 -12.43 -17.23
N ASP A 50 -6.60 -13.21 -18.11
CA ASP A 50 -6.14 -13.39 -19.51
C ASP A 50 -6.00 -12.05 -20.23
N GLU A 51 -6.83 -11.07 -19.85
CA GLU A 51 -6.78 -9.70 -20.36
C GLU A 51 -6.90 -8.67 -19.22
N PRO A 52 -6.21 -7.51 -19.32
CA PRO A 52 -6.35 -6.45 -18.33
C PRO A 52 -7.79 -5.95 -18.22
N GLN A 53 -8.27 -5.81 -16.99
CA GLN A 53 -9.62 -5.32 -16.74
C GLN A 53 -9.80 -3.88 -17.23
N VAL A 54 -11.00 -3.56 -17.73
CA VAL A 54 -11.35 -2.20 -18.17
C VAL A 54 -12.02 -1.42 -17.04
N VAL A 55 -12.85 -2.08 -16.24
CA VAL A 55 -13.56 -1.50 -15.10
C VAL A 55 -13.05 -2.19 -13.83
N ILE A 56 -12.61 -1.39 -12.86
CA ILE A 56 -12.10 -1.85 -11.57
C ILE A 56 -13.09 -1.39 -10.50
N ASN A 57 -13.66 -2.32 -9.74
CA ASN A 57 -14.59 -1.95 -8.68
C ASN A 57 -13.83 -1.38 -7.49
N GLN A 58 -14.53 -0.60 -6.66
CA GLN A 58 -13.96 0.01 -5.46
C GLN A 58 -13.37 -1.02 -4.48
N ASP A 59 -13.98 -2.20 -4.39
CA ASP A 59 -13.53 -3.30 -3.52
C ASP A 59 -12.32 -4.06 -4.09
N ASP A 60 -12.02 -3.90 -5.38
CA ASP A 60 -10.89 -4.52 -6.06
C ASP A 60 -9.63 -3.63 -6.05
N LEU A 61 -9.71 -2.42 -5.47
CA LEU A 61 -8.58 -1.51 -5.37
C LEU A 61 -7.53 -2.06 -4.38
N ILE A 62 -6.27 -1.96 -4.76
CA ILE A 62 -5.17 -2.47 -3.95
C ILE A 62 -4.82 -1.45 -2.88
N GLU A 63 -5.07 -1.78 -1.60
CA GLU A 63 -4.64 -0.97 -0.46
C GLU A 63 -3.13 -1.11 -0.25
N MET A 64 -2.43 0.03 -0.30
CA MET A 64 -0.97 0.14 -0.12
C MET A 64 -0.61 1.14 0.99
N GLY A 65 -1.62 1.79 1.59
CA GLY A 65 -1.43 2.79 2.62
C GLY A 65 -0.99 2.17 3.94
N SER A 66 -0.40 3.01 4.80
CA SER A 66 -0.01 2.63 6.15
C SER A 66 -0.08 3.84 7.08
N GLN A 67 0.03 3.60 8.39
CA GLN A 67 0.19 4.65 9.41
C GLN A 67 -0.90 5.76 9.38
N GLY A 68 -2.14 5.38 9.12
CA GLY A 68 -3.29 6.31 9.08
C GLY A 68 -3.46 7.05 7.75
N VAL A 69 -2.69 6.66 6.73
CA VAL A 69 -2.97 7.01 5.33
C VAL A 69 -3.49 5.75 4.63
N SER A 70 -4.65 5.83 3.99
CA SER A 70 -5.14 4.82 3.05
C SER A 70 -4.74 5.27 1.64
N MET A 71 -4.16 4.37 0.85
CA MET A 71 -3.73 4.59 -0.52
C MET A 71 -4.20 3.42 -1.38
N LYS A 72 -5.29 3.62 -2.11
CA LYS A 72 -5.94 2.59 -2.91
C LYS A 72 -5.60 2.75 -4.39
N LEU A 73 -4.78 1.84 -4.92
CA LEU A 73 -4.35 1.83 -6.31
C LEU A 73 -5.40 1.23 -7.23
N VAL A 74 -5.72 1.96 -8.30
CA VAL A 74 -6.47 1.44 -9.44
C VAL A 74 -5.52 0.64 -10.35
N HIS A 75 -5.54 -0.68 -10.21
CA HIS A 75 -4.73 -1.59 -11.02
C HIS A 75 -5.60 -2.60 -11.78
N ASN A 76 -5.26 -2.88 -13.03
CA ASN A 76 -6.08 -3.74 -13.89
C ASN A 76 -5.42 -5.06 -14.31
N GLY A 77 -4.31 -5.43 -13.66
CA GLY A 77 -3.57 -6.65 -13.94
C GLY A 77 -2.45 -6.49 -14.97
N ASN A 78 -2.31 -5.34 -15.64
CA ASN A 78 -1.22 -5.10 -16.59
C ASN A 78 0.07 -4.68 -15.85
N PRO A 79 1.13 -5.53 -15.83
CA PRO A 79 2.37 -5.22 -15.12
C PRO A 79 3.23 -4.13 -15.78
N ASN A 80 2.94 -3.76 -17.03
CA ASN A 80 3.71 -2.79 -17.80
C ASN A 80 3.11 -1.37 -17.77
N ARG A 81 2.16 -1.11 -16.86
CA ARG A 81 1.47 0.18 -16.78
C ARG A 81 2.39 1.24 -16.16
N THR A 82 2.53 2.36 -16.86
CA THR A 82 3.36 3.50 -16.42
C THR A 82 2.56 4.59 -15.69
N LEU A 83 1.24 4.62 -15.87
CA LEU A 83 0.33 5.53 -15.18
C LEU A 83 -0.30 4.85 -13.96
N ALA A 84 -0.16 5.48 -12.80
CA ALA A 84 -0.86 5.09 -11.57
C ALA A 84 -1.97 6.11 -11.26
N MET A 85 -3.11 5.60 -10.79
CA MET A 85 -4.17 6.40 -10.18
C MET A 85 -4.41 5.83 -8.79
N ILE A 86 -4.33 6.69 -7.77
CA ILE A 86 -4.43 6.30 -6.37
C ILE A 86 -5.53 7.15 -5.73
N PHE A 87 -6.43 6.51 -4.98
CA PHE A 87 -7.32 7.20 -4.06
C PHE A 87 -6.67 7.26 -2.69
N GLU A 88 -6.45 8.47 -2.21
CA GLU A 88 -5.75 8.69 -0.94
C GLU A 88 -6.71 9.26 0.10
N THR A 89 -6.59 8.79 1.33
CA THR A 89 -7.36 9.29 2.48
C THR A 89 -6.45 9.40 3.69
N TYR A 90 -6.32 10.61 4.20
CA TYR A 90 -5.42 10.96 5.29
C TYR A 90 -6.22 11.14 6.58
N GLN A 91 -5.84 10.44 7.64
CA GLN A 91 -6.31 10.82 8.98
C GLN A 91 -5.67 12.15 9.40
N PRO A 92 -6.35 12.99 10.20
CA PRO A 92 -5.79 14.26 10.65
C PRO A 92 -4.41 14.11 11.29
N GLY A 93 -3.45 14.93 10.84
CA GLY A 93 -2.07 14.93 11.35
C GLY A 93 -1.18 13.80 10.80
N THR A 94 -1.68 12.97 9.88
CA THR A 94 -0.86 11.96 9.18
C THR A 94 -0.18 12.56 7.96
N THR A 95 0.82 11.84 7.45
CA THR A 95 1.61 12.24 6.30
C THR A 95 2.08 10.99 5.56
N THR A 96 2.34 11.12 4.26
CA THR A 96 3.06 10.09 3.48
C THR A 96 4.51 9.92 3.90
N GLY A 97 5.03 10.76 4.80
CA GLY A 97 6.43 10.72 5.25
C GLY A 97 7.40 11.38 4.25
N GLU A 98 8.66 10.94 4.26
CA GLU A 98 9.64 11.48 3.31
C GLU A 98 9.39 11.00 1.87
N ARG A 99 9.43 11.97 0.94
CA ARG A 99 9.33 11.87 -0.52
C ARG A 99 9.13 10.46 -1.08
N ILE A 100 7.94 10.17 -1.59
CA ILE A 100 7.74 9.13 -2.60
C ILE A 100 8.48 9.59 -3.86
N LYS A 101 9.73 9.14 -4.03
CA LYS A 101 10.51 9.46 -5.22
C LYS A 101 10.19 8.44 -6.31
N HIS A 102 9.48 8.88 -7.33
CA HIS A 102 9.41 8.19 -8.61
C HIS A 102 9.74 9.20 -9.71
N GLN A 103 10.31 8.73 -10.81
CA GLN A 103 10.50 9.59 -11.97
C GLN A 103 9.16 9.72 -12.71
N GLY A 104 8.66 10.95 -12.88
CA GLY A 104 7.41 11.18 -13.60
C GLY A 104 6.76 12.52 -13.30
N GLU A 105 5.50 12.61 -13.71
CA GLU A 105 4.59 13.69 -13.37
C GLU A 105 3.52 13.13 -12.43
N GLU A 106 3.12 13.95 -11.46
CA GLU A 106 2.01 13.66 -10.57
C GLU A 106 0.99 14.79 -10.65
N ILE A 107 -0.27 14.41 -10.77
CA ILE A 107 -1.40 15.32 -10.64
C ILE A 107 -2.37 14.76 -9.62
N GLY A 108 -2.95 15.65 -8.83
CA GLY A 108 -3.94 15.26 -7.83
C GLY A 108 -5.02 16.33 -7.69
N THR A 109 -6.17 15.93 -7.17
CA THR A 109 -7.27 16.83 -6.84
C THR A 109 -7.79 16.48 -5.46
N VAL A 110 -7.92 17.48 -4.59
CA VAL A 110 -8.53 17.28 -3.28
C VAL A 110 -10.02 17.09 -3.48
N LEU A 111 -10.54 15.90 -3.18
CA LEU A 111 -11.96 15.60 -3.33
C LEU A 111 -12.77 16.18 -2.16
N GLU A 112 -12.28 15.98 -0.93
CA GLU A 112 -12.92 16.40 0.31
C GLU A 112 -11.86 16.84 1.33
N GLY A 113 -12.22 17.76 2.23
CA GLY A 113 -11.32 18.26 3.26
C GLY A 113 -10.23 19.20 2.74
N GLU A 114 -9.06 19.14 3.37
CA GLU A 114 -7.89 19.96 3.07
C GLU A 114 -6.59 19.20 3.36
N ILE A 115 -5.54 19.52 2.63
CA ILE A 115 -4.20 18.95 2.79
C ILE A 115 -3.14 20.06 2.71
N VAL A 116 -1.96 19.78 3.27
CA VAL A 116 -0.75 20.56 3.02
C VAL A 116 0.16 19.76 2.12
N LEU A 117 0.44 20.28 0.93
CA LEU A 117 1.41 19.73 0.00
C LEU A 117 2.76 20.44 0.21
N THR A 118 3.80 19.69 0.57
CA THR A 118 5.15 20.24 0.77
C THR A 118 6.07 19.86 -0.39
N ILE A 119 6.44 20.83 -1.24
CA ILE A 119 7.33 20.63 -2.40
C ILE A 119 8.58 21.46 -2.23
N ASN A 120 9.74 20.81 -2.24
CA ASN A 120 11.05 21.49 -2.10
C ASN A 120 11.14 22.42 -0.88
N GLY A 121 10.47 22.04 0.22
CA GLY A 121 10.43 22.81 1.47
C GLY A 121 9.44 23.97 1.48
N GLN A 122 8.66 24.14 0.40
CA GLN A 122 7.55 25.09 0.34
C GLN A 122 6.23 24.36 0.58
N ASP A 123 5.42 24.91 1.48
CA ASP A 123 4.08 24.41 1.78
C ASP A 123 3.02 25.11 0.94
N TYR A 124 2.08 24.32 0.44
CA TYR A 124 0.90 24.74 -0.29
C TYR A 124 -0.33 24.14 0.40
N HIS A 125 -1.22 24.99 0.91
CA HIS A 125 -2.47 24.55 1.50
C HIS A 125 -3.53 24.40 0.40
N LEU A 126 -4.06 23.20 0.22
CA LEU A 126 -5.08 22.89 -0.76
C LEU A 126 -6.38 22.49 -0.07
N VAL A 127 -7.50 22.99 -0.58
CA VAL A 127 -8.86 22.64 -0.14
C VAL A 127 -9.59 21.88 -1.24
N ALA A 128 -10.71 21.23 -0.88
CA ALA A 128 -11.57 20.51 -1.80
C ALA A 128 -11.87 21.28 -3.10
N GLY A 129 -11.74 20.59 -4.24
CA GLY A 129 -11.90 21.12 -5.59
C GLY A 129 -10.64 21.73 -6.20
N GLN A 130 -9.58 21.94 -5.43
CA GLN A 130 -8.29 22.39 -5.97
C GLN A 130 -7.44 21.19 -6.43
N SER A 131 -6.62 21.44 -7.46
CA SER A 131 -5.72 20.46 -8.06
C SER A 131 -4.27 20.94 -7.98
N TYR A 132 -3.34 19.99 -8.00
CA TYR A 132 -1.91 20.26 -8.15
C TYR A 132 -1.33 19.46 -9.32
N ALA A 133 -0.20 19.94 -9.83
CA ALA A 133 0.63 19.25 -10.81
C ALA A 133 2.10 19.48 -10.46
N ILE A 134 2.87 18.41 -10.32
CA ILE A 134 4.28 18.44 -9.93
C ILE A 134 5.10 17.48 -10.79
N ASN A 135 6.38 17.81 -10.95
CA ASN A 135 7.39 16.87 -11.42
C ASN A 135 8.01 16.19 -10.20
N THR A 136 8.12 14.87 -10.22
CA THR A 136 8.60 14.07 -9.08
C THR A 136 10.08 13.69 -9.20
N GLY A 137 10.78 14.22 -10.22
CA GLY A 137 12.22 14.09 -10.47
C GLY A 137 13.09 15.14 -9.78
#